data_AF-A0A920IB18-F1
#
_entry.id   AF-A0A920IB18-F1
#
_cell.length_a   1.000
_cell.length_b   1.000
_cell.length_c   1.000
_cell.angle_alpha   90.00
_cell.angle_beta   90.00
_cell.angle_gamma   90.00
#
_symmetry.space_group_name_H-M   'P 1'
#
loop_
_entity.id
_entity.type
_entity.pdbx_description
1 polymer ?
#
loop_
_entity_poly.entity_id
_entity_poly.type
_entity_poly.pdbx_seq_one_letter_code
_entity_poly.pdbx_strand_id
1 'polypeptide(L)'
;MTQFDTRQLRNAFGCFPSGVTIVSLKDEEQNPTGITVSSFSSLSLDPPLCLFSIGKEQASRPLFERSNHFVINVLCAEQENIAWQFAKPIENKFENVSYTENANGMPVIDGNLAYFSCKKWALYEGGIIL
;
A
#
# COMPACT_ATOMS: atom_id res chain seq x y z
N MET A 1 6.68 19.86 24.68
CA MET A 1 5.94 18.75 24.04
C MET A 1 5.98 17.58 25.00
N THR A 2 4.84 16.95 25.28
CA THR A 2 4.80 15.75 26.13
C THR A 2 5.51 14.61 25.40
N GLN A 3 6.48 13.99 26.05
CA GLN A 3 7.21 12.85 25.48
C GLN A 3 6.31 11.62 25.57
N PHE A 4 5.93 11.06 24.42
CA PHE A 4 5.14 9.84 24.35
C PHE A 4 6.05 8.61 24.24
N ASP A 5 5.66 7.51 24.89
CA ASP A 5 6.25 6.20 24.61
C ASP A 5 5.75 5.72 23.23
N THR A 6 6.68 5.55 22.28
CA THR A 6 6.37 5.18 20.90
C THR A 6 5.63 3.84 20.79
N ARG A 7 5.94 2.88 21.66
CA ARG A 7 5.28 1.57 21.64
C ARG A 7 3.86 1.67 22.16
N GLN A 8 3.62 2.40 23.24
CA GLN A 8 2.27 2.66 23.75
C GLN A 8 1.43 3.40 22.72
N LEU A 9 1.98 4.43 22.07
CA LEU A 9 1.28 5.17 21.03
C LEU A 9 0.93 4.28 19.83
N ARG A 10 1.88 3.45 19.36
CA ARG A 10 1.64 2.48 18.28
C ARG A 10 0.54 1.49 18.64
N ASN A 11 0.57 0.96 19.87
CA ASN A 11 -0.46 0.05 20.35
C ASN A 11 -1.84 0.74 20.38
N ALA A 12 -1.90 1.99 20.84
CA ALA A 12 -3.13 2.77 20.85
C ALA A 12 -3.69 3.01 19.44
N PHE A 13 -2.84 3.32 18.46
CA PHE A 13 -3.27 3.40 17.05
C PHE A 13 -3.76 2.05 16.51
N GLY A 14 -3.13 0.95 16.91
CA GLY A 14 -3.55 -0.40 16.52
C GLY A 14 -4.90 -0.84 17.09
N CYS A 15 -5.48 -0.13 18.06
CA CYS A 15 -6.81 -0.43 18.58
C CYS A 15 -7.94 -0.05 17.60
N PHE A 16 -7.68 0.79 16.59
CA PHE A 16 -8.66 1.11 15.57
C PHE A 16 -8.62 0.04 14.45
N PRO A 17 -9.67 -0.79 14.29
CA PRO A 17 -9.66 -1.85 13.30
C PRO A 17 -9.63 -1.28 11.87
N SER A 18 -8.89 -1.93 10.99
CA SER A 18 -8.78 -1.59 9.57
C SER A 18 -8.80 -2.86 8.72
N GLY A 19 -9.19 -2.71 7.45
CA GLY A 19 -8.90 -3.71 6.45
C GLY A 19 -7.42 -3.74 6.10
N VAL A 20 -6.99 -4.77 5.36
CA VAL A 20 -5.62 -4.87 4.85
C VAL A 20 -5.64 -4.66 3.35
N THR A 21 -4.74 -3.82 2.86
CA THR A 21 -4.58 -3.58 1.43
C THR A 21 -3.15 -3.81 0.99
N ILE A 22 -2.96 -4.13 -0.28
CA ILE A 22 -1.66 -4.09 -0.94
C ILE A 22 -1.68 -2.96 -1.96
N VAL A 23 -0.73 -2.03 -1.83
CA VAL A 23 -0.45 -1.06 -2.88
C VAL A 23 0.61 -1.65 -3.80
N SER A 24 0.24 -1.88 -5.05
CA SER A 24 1.07 -2.54 -6.05
C SER A 24 1.33 -1.63 -7.24
N LEU A 25 2.53 -1.77 -7.83
CA LEU A 25 3.00 -1.03 -8.99
C LEU A 25 4.13 -1.81 -9.66
N LYS A 26 4.72 -1.25 -10.71
CA LYS A 26 5.95 -1.78 -11.32
C LYS A 26 7.14 -0.87 -11.02
N ASP A 27 8.30 -1.48 -10.80
CA ASP A 27 9.56 -0.74 -10.68
C ASP A 27 10.07 -0.21 -12.02
N GLU A 28 11.27 0.37 -12.02
CA GLU A 28 11.89 0.94 -13.24
C GLU A 28 12.18 -0.11 -14.31
N GLU A 29 12.35 -1.38 -13.92
CA GLU A 29 12.61 -2.52 -14.81
C GLU A 29 11.31 -3.24 -15.25
N GLN A 30 10.14 -2.69 -14.90
CA GLN A 30 8.82 -3.26 -15.15
C GLN A 30 8.52 -4.53 -14.33
N ASN A 31 9.28 -4.82 -13.27
CA ASN A 31 8.98 -5.93 -12.38
C ASN A 31 7.85 -5.53 -11.42
N PRO A 32 6.88 -6.42 -11.16
CA PRO A 32 5.78 -6.15 -10.24
C PRO A 32 6.30 -6.10 -8.79
N THR A 33 5.86 -5.10 -8.04
CA THR A 33 6.22 -4.91 -6.63
C THR A 33 5.07 -4.26 -5.87
N GLY A 34 5.16 -4.26 -4.54
CA GLY A 34 4.16 -3.66 -3.70
C GLY A 34 4.44 -3.75 -2.21
N ILE A 35 3.56 -3.13 -1.44
CA ILE A 35 3.61 -3.09 0.01
C ILE A 35 2.25 -3.34 0.62
N THR A 36 2.25 -3.99 1.78
CA THR A 36 1.07 -4.08 2.64
C THR A 36 0.86 -2.76 3.36
N VAL A 37 -0.34 -2.20 3.30
CA VAL A 37 -0.74 -1.02 4.07
C VAL A 37 -2.08 -1.23 4.74
N SER A 38 -2.18 -0.79 6.00
CA SER A 38 -3.42 -0.69 6.79
C SER A 38 -3.90 0.75 6.95
N SER A 39 -3.15 1.72 6.41
CA SER A 39 -3.43 3.16 6.48
C SER A 39 -4.37 3.68 5.38
N PHE A 40 -4.95 2.78 4.59
CA PHE A 40 -5.88 3.15 3.52
C PHE A 40 -7.11 3.88 4.07
N SER A 41 -7.51 4.96 3.41
CA SER A 41 -8.79 5.63 3.67
C SER A 41 -9.37 6.22 2.38
N SER A 42 -10.70 6.12 2.23
CA SER A 42 -11.44 6.94 1.26
C SER A 42 -11.35 8.41 1.67
N LEU A 43 -11.15 9.31 0.71
CA LEU A 43 -10.97 10.75 0.98
C LEU A 43 -12.10 11.59 0.38
N SER A 44 -12.48 11.37 -0.88
CA SER A 44 -13.51 12.14 -1.57
C SER A 44 -14.20 11.30 -2.63
N LEU A 45 -15.46 11.64 -2.95
CA LEU A 45 -16.21 11.07 -4.06
C LEU A 45 -16.17 11.97 -5.31
N ASP A 46 -16.00 13.29 -5.14
CA ASP A 46 -15.92 14.25 -6.23
C ASP A 46 -14.87 15.34 -5.93
N PRO A 47 -13.68 15.31 -6.55
CA PRO A 47 -13.18 14.23 -7.40
C PRO A 47 -12.97 12.93 -6.58
N PRO A 48 -12.99 11.74 -7.21
CA PRO A 48 -12.81 10.47 -6.51
C PRO A 48 -11.36 10.34 -6.01
N LEU A 49 -11.17 10.41 -4.69
CA LEU A 49 -9.86 10.37 -4.05
C LEU A 49 -9.83 9.36 -2.91
N CYS A 50 -8.68 8.72 -2.75
CA CYS A 50 -8.31 7.93 -1.58
C CYS A 50 -6.86 8.25 -1.21
N LEU A 51 -6.45 7.80 -0.03
CA LEU A 51 -5.09 7.97 0.47
C LEU A 51 -4.60 6.70 1.17
N PHE A 52 -3.29 6.61 1.29
CA PHE A 52 -2.59 5.73 2.20
C PHE A 52 -1.31 6.46 2.62
N SER A 53 -0.64 5.95 3.66
CA SER A 53 0.64 6.50 4.12
C SER A 53 1.76 5.46 4.04
N ILE A 54 2.96 5.92 3.67
CA ILE A 54 4.18 5.11 3.56
C ILE A 54 5.27 5.64 4.50
N GLY A 55 5.95 4.75 5.23
CA GLY A 55 7.09 5.13 6.07
C GLY A 55 8.27 5.67 5.25
N LYS A 56 8.94 6.71 5.75
CA LYS A 56 10.10 7.30 5.05
C LYS A 56 11.27 6.33 4.94
N GLU A 57 11.37 5.41 5.89
CA GLU A 57 12.35 4.33 5.96
C GLU A 57 12.04 3.16 5.02
N GLN A 58 10.85 3.13 4.39
CA GLN A 58 10.48 2.04 3.50
C GLN A 58 11.35 2.04 2.24
N ALA A 59 11.97 0.90 1.96
CA ALA A 59 12.85 0.74 0.80
C ALA A 59 12.12 1.01 -0.53
N SER A 60 10.82 0.72 -0.60
CA SER A 60 9.98 0.96 -1.76
C SER A 60 9.53 2.42 -1.91
N ARG A 61 9.78 3.30 -0.93
CA ARG A 61 9.37 4.73 -0.98
C ARG A 61 9.74 5.42 -2.28
N PRO A 62 11.00 5.34 -2.78
CA PRO A 62 11.37 6.03 -4.02
C PRO A 62 10.52 5.60 -5.23
N LEU A 63 10.02 4.36 -5.24
CA LEU A 63 9.18 3.85 -6.32
C LEU A 63 7.80 4.53 -6.32
N PHE A 64 7.19 4.72 -5.14
CA PHE A 64 5.92 5.44 -5.01
C PHE A 64 6.06 6.95 -5.30
N GLU A 65 7.22 7.52 -5.00
CA GLU A 65 7.51 8.92 -5.32
C GLU A 65 7.69 9.16 -6.82
N ARG A 66 8.29 8.21 -7.54
CA ARG A 66 8.53 8.32 -8.99
C ARG A 66 7.34 7.85 -9.83
N SER A 67 6.63 6.81 -9.39
CA SER A 67 5.49 6.28 -10.13
C SER A 67 4.30 7.22 -10.08
N ASN A 68 3.62 7.38 -11.22
CA ASN A 68 2.36 8.11 -11.32
C ASN A 68 1.15 7.20 -11.20
N HIS A 69 1.30 5.88 -11.35
CA HIS A 69 0.20 4.93 -11.32
C HIS A 69 0.48 3.79 -10.34
N PHE A 70 -0.56 3.35 -9.66
CA PHE A 70 -0.52 2.23 -8.72
C PHE A 70 -1.92 1.62 -8.59
N VAL A 71 -1.99 0.44 -8.01
CA VAL A 71 -3.23 -0.25 -7.68
C VAL A 71 -3.31 -0.45 -6.18
N ILE A 72 -4.46 -0.14 -5.58
CA ILE A 72 -4.79 -0.55 -4.21
C ILE A 72 -5.65 -1.80 -4.30
N ASN A 73 -5.17 -2.91 -3.76
CA ASN A 73 -5.88 -4.20 -3.70
C ASN A 73 -6.42 -4.39 -2.29
N VAL A 74 -7.73 -4.52 -2.13
CA VAL A 74 -8.38 -4.80 -0.83
C VAL A 74 -8.44 -6.31 -0.63
N LEU A 75 -7.73 -6.82 0.38
CA LEU A 75 -7.56 -8.27 0.57
C LEU A 75 -8.77 -8.92 1.25
N CYS A 76 -9.04 -10.17 0.89
CA CYS A 76 -9.97 -11.03 1.63
C CYS A 76 -9.27 -11.76 2.80
N ALA A 77 -10.04 -12.40 3.67
CA ALA A 77 -9.52 -13.07 4.86
C ALA A 77 -8.56 -14.23 4.53
N GLU A 78 -8.78 -14.89 3.40
CA GLU A 78 -7.99 -16.02 2.91
C GLU A 78 -6.61 -15.60 2.38
N GLN A 79 -6.37 -14.31 2.17
CA GLN A 79 -5.13 -13.74 1.62
C GLN A 79 -4.13 -13.26 2.70
N GLU A 80 -4.24 -13.79 3.93
CA GLU A 80 -3.34 -13.45 5.03
C GLU A 80 -1.85 -13.70 4.67
N ASN A 81 -1.56 -14.80 3.98
CA ASN A 81 -0.21 -15.12 3.53
C ASN A 81 0.36 -14.06 2.56
N ILE A 82 -0.47 -13.56 1.65
CA ILE A 82 -0.10 -12.48 0.71
C ILE A 82 0.16 -11.19 1.50
N ALA A 83 -0.70 -10.84 2.46
CA ALA A 83 -0.51 -9.68 3.33
C ALA A 83 0.86 -9.73 4.06
N TRP A 84 1.22 -10.89 4.62
CA TRP A 84 2.52 -11.05 5.29
C TRP A 84 3.70 -11.01 4.33
N GLN A 85 3.57 -11.59 3.14
CA GLN A 85 4.60 -11.56 2.10
C GLN A 85 4.92 -10.12 1.67
N PHE A 86 3.88 -9.32 1.44
CA PHE A 86 4.01 -7.91 1.04
C PHE A 86 4.47 -6.98 2.18
N ALA A 87 4.46 -7.43 3.45
CA ALA A 87 5.00 -6.71 4.58
C ALA A 87 6.52 -6.95 4.83
N LYS A 88 7.11 -8.05 4.33
CA LYS A 88 8.51 -8.43 4.61
C LYS A 88 9.51 -7.81 3.61
N PRO A 89 10.75 -7.47 3.97
CA PRO A 89 11.74 -6.98 3.00
C PRO A 89 12.34 -8.14 2.17
N ILE A 90 11.57 -8.69 1.23
CA ILE A 90 12.00 -9.74 0.29
C ILE A 90 12.11 -9.18 -1.12
N GLU A 91 12.97 -9.80 -1.94
CA GLU A 91 13.26 -9.37 -3.31
C GLU A 91 12.07 -9.55 -4.24
N ASN A 92 11.53 -10.78 -4.36
CA ASN A 92 10.39 -11.06 -5.23
C ASN A 92 9.07 -11.12 -4.44
N LYS A 93 8.39 -9.98 -4.37
CA LYS A 93 7.08 -9.86 -3.71
C LYS A 93 5.96 -10.63 -4.38
N PHE A 94 6.06 -10.87 -5.67
CA PHE A 94 5.04 -11.54 -6.47
C PHE A 94 5.34 -13.03 -6.69
N GLU A 95 6.38 -13.57 -6.04
CA GLU A 95 6.65 -15.00 -6.08
C GLU A 95 5.42 -15.78 -5.58
N ASN A 96 4.91 -16.68 -6.42
CA ASN A 96 3.70 -17.48 -6.16
C ASN A 96 2.42 -16.66 -5.91
N VAL A 97 2.35 -15.40 -6.37
CA VAL A 97 1.16 -14.56 -6.29
C VAL A 97 0.57 -14.39 -7.68
N SER A 98 -0.66 -14.85 -7.88
CA SER A 98 -1.39 -14.68 -9.14
C SER A 98 -1.87 -13.23 -9.26
N TYR A 99 -1.65 -12.63 -10.43
CA TYR A 99 -2.07 -11.27 -10.73
C TYR A 99 -2.35 -11.11 -12.22
N THR A 100 -3.19 -10.13 -12.53
CA THR A 100 -3.42 -9.61 -13.87
C THR A 100 -2.93 -8.17 -13.98
N GLU A 101 -2.76 -7.66 -15.19
CA GLU A 101 -2.41 -6.25 -15.38
C GLU A 101 -3.64 -5.44 -15.74
N ASN A 102 -3.79 -4.27 -15.12
CA ASN A 102 -4.83 -3.32 -15.51
C ASN A 102 -4.46 -2.57 -16.81
N ALA A 103 -5.32 -1.66 -17.25
CA ALA A 103 -5.10 -0.87 -18.47
C ALA A 103 -3.84 0.02 -18.44
N ASN A 104 -3.28 0.30 -17.26
CA ASN A 104 -2.03 1.05 -17.08
C ASN A 104 -0.80 0.13 -16.90
N GLY A 105 -0.96 -1.19 -17.10
CA GLY A 105 0.10 -2.19 -16.92
C GLY A 105 0.45 -2.46 -15.46
N MET A 106 -0.37 -2.01 -14.50
CA MET A 106 -0.11 -2.20 -13.07
C MET A 106 -0.71 -3.51 -12.57
N PRO A 107 0.00 -4.23 -11.68
CA PRO A 107 -0.45 -5.53 -11.17
C PRO A 107 -1.67 -5.41 -10.27
N VAL A 108 -2.70 -6.20 -10.55
CA VAL A 108 -3.93 -6.40 -9.77
C VAL A 108 -3.91 -7.83 -9.24
N ILE A 109 -3.88 -8.00 -7.92
CA ILE A 109 -3.79 -9.31 -7.28
C ILE A 109 -5.11 -10.05 -7.45
N ASP A 110 -5.06 -11.30 -7.91
CA ASP A 110 -6.26 -12.10 -8.13
C ASP A 110 -6.92 -12.51 -6.80
N GLY A 111 -8.26 -12.59 -6.79
CA GLY A 111 -9.03 -12.95 -5.60
C GLY A 111 -9.18 -11.83 -4.56
N ASN A 112 -8.73 -10.60 -4.85
CA ASN A 112 -9.03 -9.44 -4.01
C ASN A 112 -10.55 -9.17 -3.92
N LEU A 113 -10.99 -8.52 -2.84
CA LEU A 113 -12.40 -8.11 -2.67
C LEU A 113 -12.78 -6.94 -3.58
N ALA A 114 -11.81 -6.05 -3.81
CA ALA A 114 -11.92 -4.89 -4.67
C ALA A 114 -10.52 -4.38 -5.03
N TYR A 115 -10.43 -3.61 -6.11
CA TYR A 115 -9.22 -2.85 -6.42
C TYR A 115 -9.53 -1.44 -6.94
N PHE A 116 -8.57 -0.54 -6.77
CA PHE A 116 -8.62 0.82 -7.29
C PHE A 116 -7.40 1.05 -8.18
N SER A 117 -7.63 1.38 -9.47
CA SER A 117 -6.58 1.85 -10.36
C SER A 117 -6.40 3.35 -10.17
N CYS A 118 -5.27 3.76 -9.60
CA CYS A 118 -5.06 5.13 -9.15
C CYS A 118 -3.98 5.83 -9.96
N LYS A 119 -4.18 7.15 -10.15
CA LYS A 119 -3.11 8.09 -10.52
C LYS A 119 -2.77 8.91 -9.29
N LYS A 120 -1.47 9.12 -9.03
CA LYS A 120 -1.02 9.95 -7.91
C LYS A 120 -1.53 11.38 -8.07
N TRP A 121 -2.28 11.84 -7.07
CA TRP A 121 -2.81 13.21 -7.00
C TRP A 121 -1.81 14.17 -6.37
N ALA A 122 -1.30 13.81 -5.18
CA ALA A 122 -0.35 14.59 -4.42
C ALA A 122 0.43 13.69 -3.45
N LEU A 123 1.54 14.21 -2.93
CA LEU A 123 2.37 13.60 -1.89
C LEU A 123 2.59 14.65 -0.80
N TYR A 124 2.37 14.30 0.47
CA TYR A 124 2.47 15.25 1.58
C TYR A 124 3.38 14.73 2.68
N GLU A 125 4.11 15.64 3.30
CA GLU A 125 4.94 15.34 4.46
C GLU A 125 4.08 15.12 5.71
N GLY A 126 4.15 13.93 6.31
CA GLY A 126 3.37 13.50 7.48
C GLY A 126 4.22 13.18 8.71
N GLY A 127 5.37 13.85 8.89
CA GLY A 127 6.32 13.53 9.95
C GLY A 127 7.30 12.45 9.51
N ILE A 128 7.22 11.23 10.05
CA ILE A 128 8.05 10.09 9.61
C ILE A 128 7.42 9.27 8.47
N ILE A 129 6.23 9.67 8.03
CA ILE A 129 5.48 9.07 6.93
C ILE A 129 5.25 10.11 5.81
N LEU A 130 4.95 9.61 4.62
CA LEU A 130 4.50 10.34 3.42
C LEU A 130 3.12 9.86 2.98
#